data_AF-A0A2P5NFQ4-F1
#
_entry.id   AF-A0A2P5NFQ4-F1
#
_cell.length_a   1.000
_cell.length_b   1.000
_cell.length_c   1.000
_cell.angle_alpha   90.00
_cell.angle_beta   90.00
_cell.angle_gamma   90.00
#
_symmetry.space_group_name_H-M   'P 1'
#
loop_
_entity.id
_entity.type
_entity.pdbx_description
1 polymer ?
#
loop_
_entity_poly.entity_id
_entity_poly.type
_entity_poly.pdbx_seq_one_letter_code
_entity_poly.pdbx_strand_id
1 'polypeptide(L)'
;MSEAQPRLIVVAGPNGAGKTSITEQLLRHEWMGGCEYVNPDFIARDKFDDWNKLESVQQAALHAATIREACLREGRSLAFETVRACLYDNSVENATARLLFRTVDGHIHKHYGDINPWAQEIPNEMITK
;
A
#
# COMPACT_ATOMS: atom_id res chain seq x y z
N MET A 1 -15.86 23.64 11.17
CA MET A 1 -15.99 22.45 10.28
C MET A 1 -14.91 21.49 10.72
N SER A 2 -15.22 20.25 11.08
CA SER A 2 -14.16 19.26 11.33
C SER A 2 -13.41 19.03 10.02
N GLU A 3 -12.09 19.20 10.02
CA GLU A 3 -11.28 18.77 8.88
C GLU A 3 -11.56 17.29 8.61
N ALA A 4 -11.78 16.94 7.34
CA ALA A 4 -12.08 15.57 6.96
C ALA A 4 -10.90 14.67 7.33
N GLN A 5 -11.17 13.61 8.08
CA GLN A 5 -10.18 12.62 8.47
C GLN A 5 -9.52 12.00 7.22
N PRO A 6 -8.19 11.76 7.23
CA PRO A 6 -7.50 11.14 6.10
C PRO A 6 -8.06 9.74 5.81
N ARG A 7 -8.20 9.38 4.53
CA ARG A 7 -8.73 8.08 4.10
C ARG A 7 -7.63 7.16 3.58
N LEU A 8 -7.69 5.89 3.94
CA LEU A 8 -6.85 4.84 3.38
C LEU A 8 -7.72 3.84 2.60
N ILE A 9 -7.53 3.78 1.29
CA ILE A 9 -8.24 2.84 0.40
C ILE A 9 -7.20 1.87 -0.18
N VAL A 10 -7.44 0.57 0.00
CA VAL A 10 -6.55 -0.48 -0.50
C VAL A 10 -7.33 -1.39 -1.42
N VAL A 11 -6.86 -1.54 -2.66
CA VAL A 11 -7.38 -2.51 -3.61
C VAL A 11 -6.35 -3.61 -3.80
N ALA A 12 -6.61 -4.78 -3.21
CA ALA A 12 -5.68 -5.89 -3.14
C ALA A 12 -6.22 -7.17 -3.80
N GLY A 13 -5.32 -7.97 -4.37
CA GLY A 13 -5.67 -9.20 -5.09
C GLY A 13 -4.60 -9.62 -6.10
N PRO A 14 -4.60 -10.88 -6.57
CA PRO A 14 -3.59 -11.39 -7.48
C PRO A 14 -3.64 -10.71 -8.87
N ASN A 15 -2.59 -10.91 -9.68
CA ASN A 15 -2.58 -10.47 -11.07
C ASN A 15 -3.76 -11.09 -11.83
N GLY A 16 -4.43 -10.30 -12.68
CA GLY A 16 -5.60 -10.76 -13.43
C GLY A 16 -6.93 -10.75 -12.66
N ALA A 17 -6.95 -10.43 -11.36
CA ALA A 17 -8.20 -10.36 -10.57
C ALA A 17 -9.14 -9.19 -10.91
N GLY A 18 -8.78 -8.33 -11.88
CA GLY A 18 -9.58 -7.17 -12.27
C GLY A 18 -9.45 -5.93 -11.36
N LYS A 19 -8.40 -5.85 -10.53
CA LYS A 19 -8.14 -4.70 -9.63
C LYS A 19 -8.17 -3.37 -10.37
N THR A 20 -7.43 -3.26 -11.47
CA THR A 20 -7.33 -2.03 -12.27
C THR A 20 -8.69 -1.62 -12.85
N SER A 21 -9.51 -2.59 -13.28
CA SER A 21 -10.86 -2.31 -13.79
C SER A 21 -11.78 -1.70 -12.73
N ILE A 22 -11.73 -2.20 -11.49
CA ILE A 22 -12.55 -1.63 -10.40
C ILE A 22 -12.00 -0.29 -9.93
N THR A 23 -10.67 -0.09 -9.86
CA THR A 23 -10.07 1.19 -9.49
C THR A 23 -10.33 2.26 -10.53
N GLU A 24 -10.26 1.98 -11.83
CA GLU A 24 -10.58 2.96 -12.88
C GLU A 24 -12.03 3.48 -12.78
N GLN A 25 -12.95 2.61 -12.38
CA GLN A 25 -14.34 3.00 -12.10
C GLN A 25 -14.45 3.81 -10.80
N LEU A 26 -13.76 3.38 -9.75
CA LEU A 26 -13.73 4.07 -8.46
C LEU A 26 -13.01 5.43 -8.51
N LEU A 27 -12.05 5.65 -9.43
CA LEU A 27 -11.30 6.90 -9.57
C LEU A 27 -12.22 8.07 -9.93
N ARG A 28 -13.36 7.77 -10.55
CA ARG A 28 -14.41 8.73 -10.91
C ARG A 28 -15.40 8.99 -9.77
N HIS A 29 -15.31 8.22 -8.68
CA HIS A 29 -16.21 8.30 -7.55
C HIS A 29 -15.67 9.25 -6.47
N GLU A 30 -16.57 9.94 -5.76
CA GLU A 30 -16.22 10.89 -4.68
C GLU A 30 -15.40 10.25 -3.55
N TRP A 31 -15.45 8.92 -3.45
CA TRP A 31 -14.65 8.14 -2.49
C TRP A 31 -13.14 8.22 -2.74
N MET A 32 -12.71 8.46 -3.99
CA MET A 32 -11.30 8.67 -4.32
C MET A 32 -10.92 10.15 -4.41
N GLY A 33 -11.89 11.07 -4.35
CA GLY A 33 -11.65 12.50 -4.50
C GLY A 33 -10.74 13.06 -3.40
N GLY A 34 -9.55 13.55 -3.78
CA GLY A 34 -8.54 14.06 -2.83
C GLY A 34 -7.60 12.99 -2.26
N CYS A 35 -7.70 11.74 -2.70
CA CYS A 35 -6.69 10.72 -2.41
C CYS A 35 -5.52 10.82 -3.41
N GLU A 36 -4.30 10.70 -2.93
CA GLU A 36 -3.15 10.34 -3.77
C GLU A 36 -3.36 8.89 -4.25
N TYR A 37 -3.40 8.67 -5.56
CA TYR A 37 -3.59 7.32 -6.12
C TYR A 37 -2.26 6.72 -6.56
N VAL A 38 -1.95 5.52 -6.05
CA VAL A 38 -0.70 4.81 -6.32
C VAL A 38 -0.96 3.45 -6.92
N ASN A 39 -0.57 3.27 -8.18
CA ASN A 39 -0.57 1.98 -8.86
C ASN A 39 0.84 1.68 -9.39
N PRO A 40 1.51 0.62 -8.90
CA PRO A 40 2.85 0.24 -9.38
C PRO A 40 2.92 -0.03 -10.88
N ASP A 41 1.86 -0.57 -11.49
CA ASP A 41 1.83 -0.89 -12.92
C ASP A 41 1.80 0.40 -13.76
N PHE A 42 1.03 1.41 -13.33
CA PHE A 42 1.02 2.73 -13.97
C PHE A 42 2.35 3.45 -13.77
N ILE A 43 2.96 3.37 -12.58
CA ILE A 43 4.28 3.94 -12.34
C ILE A 43 5.33 3.26 -13.24
N ALA A 44 5.30 1.92 -13.37
CA ALA A 44 6.22 1.21 -14.25
C ALA A 44 6.07 1.65 -15.71
N ARG A 45 4.82 1.74 -16.20
CA ARG A 45 4.49 2.19 -17.55
C ARG A 45 4.89 3.64 -17.81
N ASP A 46 4.52 4.55 -16.92
CA ASP A 46 4.59 6.00 -17.18
C ASP A 46 5.94 6.62 -16.80
N LYS A 47 6.70 5.98 -15.88
CA LYS A 47 7.95 6.53 -15.33
C LYS A 47 9.20 5.71 -15.65
N PHE A 48 9.07 4.41 -15.89
CA PHE A 48 10.21 3.49 -16.05
C PHE A 48 10.15 2.68 -17.37
N ASP A 49 9.39 3.19 -18.35
CA ASP A 49 9.20 2.75 -19.75
C ASP A 49 8.66 1.34 -20.01
N ASP A 50 9.05 0.32 -19.24
CA ASP A 50 8.72 -1.07 -19.59
C ASP A 50 8.27 -1.89 -18.38
N TRP A 51 6.95 -2.11 -18.27
CA TRP A 51 6.34 -2.96 -17.24
C TRP A 51 6.77 -4.44 -17.32
N ASN A 52 7.42 -4.88 -18.40
CA ASN A 52 7.96 -6.23 -18.52
C ASN A 52 9.42 -6.35 -18.05
N LYS A 53 10.12 -5.24 -17.82
CA LYS A 53 11.47 -5.28 -17.27
C LYS A 53 11.41 -5.42 -15.76
N LEU A 54 12.08 -6.44 -15.25
CA LEU A 54 12.19 -6.68 -13.81
C LEU A 54 12.68 -5.44 -13.05
N GLU A 55 13.64 -4.72 -13.60
CA GLU A 55 14.18 -3.48 -13.02
C GLU A 55 13.12 -2.37 -12.94
N SER A 56 12.38 -2.12 -14.01
CA SER A 56 11.31 -1.12 -14.04
C SER A 56 10.19 -1.44 -13.04
N VAL A 57 9.81 -2.71 -12.93
CA VAL A 57 8.82 -3.17 -11.92
C VAL A 57 9.37 -2.99 -10.50
N GLN A 58 10.64 -3.28 -10.26
CA GLN A 58 11.28 -3.08 -8.96
C GLN A 58 11.35 -1.60 -8.59
N GLN A 59 11.78 -0.74 -9.52
CA GLN A 59 11.84 0.71 -9.34
C GLN A 59 10.44 1.31 -9.11
N ALA A 60 9.43 0.85 -9.86
CA ALA A 60 8.05 1.25 -9.66
C ALA A 60 7.51 0.85 -8.29
N ALA A 61 7.80 -0.39 -7.84
CA ALA A 61 7.39 -0.86 -6.52
C ALA A 61 8.08 -0.09 -5.38
N LEU A 62 9.34 0.29 -5.55
CA LEU A 62 10.06 1.15 -4.61
C LEU A 62 9.46 2.55 -4.58
N HIS A 63 9.20 3.14 -5.75
CA HIS A 63 8.61 4.47 -5.85
C HIS A 63 7.20 4.53 -5.26
N ALA A 64 6.37 3.52 -5.55
CA ALA A 64 5.06 3.36 -4.93
C ALA A 64 5.16 3.29 -3.40
N ALA A 65 6.13 2.55 -2.86
CA ALA A 65 6.36 2.51 -1.41
C ALA A 65 6.73 3.88 -0.83
N THR A 66 7.60 4.63 -1.50
CA THR A 66 7.96 6.00 -1.11
C THR A 66 6.75 6.92 -1.05
N ILE A 67 5.87 6.90 -2.07
CA ILE A 67 4.66 7.74 -2.08
C ILE A 67 3.72 7.34 -0.94
N ARG A 68 3.50 6.03 -0.71
CA ARG A 68 2.66 5.56 0.40
C ARG A 68 3.21 6.03 1.74
N GLU A 69 4.51 5.81 2.00
CA GLU A 69 5.15 6.22 3.25
C GLU A 69 5.05 7.73 3.48
N ALA A 70 5.21 8.54 2.42
CA ALA A 70 5.02 9.99 2.51
C ALA A 70 3.57 10.35 2.88
N CYS A 71 2.58 9.73 2.24
CA CYS A 71 1.16 10.00 2.54
C CYS A 71 0.81 9.62 3.98
N LEU A 72 1.29 8.48 4.48
CA LEU A 72 1.05 8.06 5.86
C LEU A 72 1.76 8.99 6.86
N ARG A 73 2.99 9.40 6.60
CA ARG A 73 3.72 10.34 7.46
C ARG A 73 3.03 11.71 7.53
N GLU A 74 2.46 12.16 6.42
CA GLU A 74 1.85 13.49 6.28
C GLU A 74 0.35 13.50 6.62
N GLY A 75 -0.25 12.36 6.94
CA GLY A 75 -1.70 12.26 7.15
C GLY A 75 -2.50 12.61 5.88
N ARG A 76 -2.00 12.30 4.68
CA ARG A 76 -2.72 12.52 3.42
C ARG A 76 -3.59 11.32 3.08
N SER A 77 -4.75 11.58 2.49
CA SER A 77 -5.60 10.52 1.96
C SER A 77 -4.86 9.76 0.84
N LEU A 78 -4.91 8.43 0.90
CA LEU A 78 -4.15 7.53 0.04
C LEU A 78 -5.06 6.42 -0.49
N ALA A 79 -5.02 6.20 -1.80
CA ALA A 79 -5.62 5.05 -2.45
C ALA A 79 -4.54 4.28 -3.22
N PHE A 80 -4.42 2.97 -3.04
CA PHE A 80 -3.40 2.22 -3.78
C PHE A 80 -3.78 0.79 -4.13
N GLU A 81 -3.20 0.32 -5.23
CA GLU A 81 -3.26 -1.08 -5.64
C GLU A 81 -2.04 -1.85 -5.15
N THR A 82 -2.26 -3.08 -4.72
CA THR A 82 -1.16 -3.98 -4.34
C THR A 82 -1.48 -5.43 -4.66
N VAL A 83 -0.47 -6.14 -5.12
CA VAL A 83 -0.44 -7.62 -5.18
C VAL A 83 0.27 -8.23 -3.98
N ARG A 84 0.97 -7.41 -3.19
CA ARG A 84 1.78 -7.84 -2.05
C ARG A 84 0.97 -7.80 -0.76
N ALA A 85 1.25 -8.77 0.12
CA ALA A 85 0.76 -8.79 1.49
C ALA A 85 1.56 -7.79 2.36
N CYS A 86 0.85 -6.87 2.99
CA CYS A 86 1.39 -5.86 3.91
C CYS A 86 0.47 -5.77 5.13
N LEU A 87 1.03 -5.62 6.33
CA LEU A 87 0.27 -5.37 7.54
C LEU A 87 0.31 -3.88 7.87
N TYR A 88 -0.85 -3.24 7.91
CA TYR A 88 -1.03 -1.89 8.42
C TYR A 88 -1.71 -1.94 9.78
N ASP A 89 -1.17 -1.21 10.73
CA ASP A 89 -1.78 -0.98 12.03
C ASP A 89 -2.71 0.24 11.96
N ASN A 90 -3.95 0.05 12.37
CA ASN A 90 -4.92 1.12 12.57
C ASN A 90 -5.61 0.97 13.93
N SER A 91 -4.91 0.43 14.94
CA SER A 91 -5.50 0.10 16.24
C SER A 91 -5.79 1.32 17.13
N VAL A 92 -5.40 2.52 16.70
CA VAL A 92 -5.64 3.78 17.43
C VAL A 92 -6.67 4.59 16.68
N GLU A 93 -7.79 4.89 17.34
CA GLU A 93 -8.86 5.71 16.76
C GLU A 93 -8.35 7.11 16.38
N ASN A 94 -8.75 7.58 15.19
CA ASN A 94 -8.40 8.90 14.65
C ASN A 94 -6.88 9.12 14.47
N ALA A 95 -6.09 8.05 14.44
CA ALA A 95 -4.67 8.11 14.11
C ALA A 95 -4.42 7.68 12.67
N THR A 96 -3.29 8.11 12.11
CA THR A 96 -2.90 7.65 10.77
C THR A 96 -2.46 6.20 10.83
N ALA A 97 -2.99 5.37 9.93
CA ALA A 97 -2.58 3.98 9.83
C ALA A 97 -1.08 3.85 9.57
N ARG A 98 -0.42 2.90 10.22
CA ARG A 98 1.03 2.71 10.15
C ARG A 98 1.37 1.41 9.46
N LEU A 99 2.19 1.45 8.40
CA LEU A 99 2.74 0.24 7.81
C LEU A 99 3.68 -0.42 8.84
N LEU A 100 3.42 -1.66 9.22
CA LEU A 100 4.27 -2.40 10.17
C LEU A 100 5.36 -3.18 9.42
N PHE A 101 4.94 -4.08 8.53
CA PHE A 101 5.84 -4.91 7.73
C PHE A 101 5.19 -5.38 6.44
N ARG A 102 6.03 -5.86 5.50
CA ARG A 102 5.58 -6.56 4.29
C ARG A 102 6.16 -7.95 4.24
N THR A 103 5.43 -8.86 3.61
CA THR A 103 5.89 -10.24 3.39
C THR A 103 6.12 -10.54 1.92
N VAL A 104 7.01 -11.49 1.66
CA VAL A 104 7.24 -12.12 0.37
C VAL A 104 7.35 -13.62 0.63
N ASP A 105 6.57 -14.43 -0.10
CA ASP A 105 6.55 -15.89 0.05
C ASP A 105 6.35 -16.38 1.49
N GLY A 106 5.43 -15.73 2.22
CA GLY A 106 5.11 -16.07 3.61
C GLY A 106 6.10 -15.53 4.66
N HIS A 107 7.24 -14.97 4.24
CA HIS A 107 8.29 -14.48 5.14
C HIS A 107 8.28 -12.97 5.23
N ILE A 108 8.66 -12.42 6.38
CA ILE A 108 8.87 -10.99 6.50
C ILE A 108 10.06 -10.57 5.66
N HIS A 109 9.81 -9.59 4.78
CA HIS A 109 10.82 -9.05 3.90
C HIS A 109 11.31 -7.67 4.35
N LYS A 110 10.45 -6.83 4.94
CA LYS A 110 10.85 -5.49 5.43
C LYS A 110 9.96 -5.03 6.58
N HIS A 111 10.60 -4.45 7.60
CA HIS A 111 9.97 -3.72 8.70
C HIS A 111 9.97 -2.21 8.43
N TYR A 112 8.95 -1.52 8.90
CA TYR A 112 8.77 -0.08 8.75
C TYR A 112 8.56 0.59 10.13
N GLY A 113 9.39 0.19 11.10
CA GLY A 113 9.37 0.63 12.49
C GLY A 113 9.09 -0.51 13.47
N ASP A 114 8.89 -0.16 14.74
CA ASP A 114 8.60 -1.14 15.80
C ASP A 114 7.24 -1.81 15.57
N ILE A 115 7.12 -3.08 15.89
CA ILE A 115 5.85 -3.80 15.80
C ILE A 115 5.10 -3.65 17.13
N ASN A 116 3.84 -3.23 17.04
CA ASN A 116 2.98 -3.09 18.22
C ASN A 116 2.90 -4.41 18.98
N PRO A 117 2.82 -4.39 20.32
CA PRO A 117 2.70 -5.61 21.12
C PRO A 117 1.62 -6.58 20.62
N TRP A 118 0.47 -6.06 20.19
CA TRP A 118 -0.64 -6.87 19.66
C TRP A 118 -0.28 -7.63 18.38
N ALA A 119 0.64 -7.10 17.58
CA ALA A 119 1.00 -7.62 16.27
C ALA A 119 2.29 -8.47 16.30
N GLN A 120 2.95 -8.64 17.45
CA GLN A 120 4.26 -9.31 17.54
C GLN A 120 4.20 -10.81 17.24
N GLU A 121 3.07 -11.47 17.50
CA GLU A 121 2.92 -12.89 17.23
C GLU A 121 2.85 -13.21 15.73
N ILE A 122 2.38 -12.26 14.90
CA ILE A 122 2.25 -12.46 13.45
C ILE A 122 3.63 -12.71 12.80
N PRO A 123 4.66 -11.87 13.02
CA PRO A 123 6.04 -12.17 12.65
C PRO A 123 6.57 -13.51 13.14
N ASN A 124 6.30 -13.86 14.41
CA ASN A 124 6.84 -15.06 15.02
C ASN A 124 6.34 -16.30 14.27
N GLU A 125 5.06 -16.34 13.91
CA GLU A 125 4.50 -17.45 13.12
C GLU A 125 5.07 -17.52 11.69
N MET A 126 5.43 -16.37 11.10
CA MET A 126 5.96 -16.27 9.74
C MET A 126 7.45 -16.65 9.60
N ILE A 127 8.20 -16.69 10.70
CA ILE A 127 9.63 -17.08 10.72
C ILE A 127 9.80 -18.58 11.04
N THR A 128 8.78 -19.22 11.61
CA THR A 128 8.91 -20.56 12.23
C THR A 128 8.49 -21.72 11.31
N LYS A 129 8.39 -21.51 9.99
CA LYS A 129 8.07 -22.57 9.01
C LYS A 129 9.01 -22.59 7.82
#